data_AF-A0A972XRJ0-F1
#
_entry.id   AF-A0A972XRJ0-F1
#
_cell.length_a   1.000
_cell.length_b   1.000
_cell.length_c   1.000
_cell.angle_alpha   90.00
_cell.angle_beta   90.00
_cell.angle_gamma   90.00
#
_symmetry.space_group_name_H-M   'P 1'
#
loop_
_entity.id
_entity.type
_entity.pdbx_description
1 polymer ?
#
loop_
_entity_poly.entity_id
_entity_poly.type
_entity_poly.pdbx_seq_one_letter_code
_entity_poly.pdbx_strand_id
1 'polypeptide(L)'
;DAALNYVWDNRQPVGTELANAYTDRVMMVVLRSGADDAGRWVWERRNVGEDVARLFSAGALPVQLAITADTDNTGESARAAFADIHFVARDARCNSQQTH
;
A
#
# COMPACT_ATOMS: atom_id res chain seq x y z
N ASP A 1 7.45 -14.50 10.16
CA ASP A 1 7.42 -13.14 9.57
C ASP A 1 6.46 -13.11 8.40
N ALA A 2 5.67 -12.03 8.31
CA ALA A 2 4.65 -11.82 7.29
C ALA A 2 4.69 -10.36 6.83
N ALA A 3 4.25 -10.09 5.60
CA ALA A 3 4.23 -8.74 5.04
C ALA A 3 2.87 -8.42 4.41
N LEU A 4 2.39 -7.20 4.69
CA LEU A 4 1.23 -6.61 4.02
C LEU A 4 1.72 -5.56 3.05
N ASN A 5 1.48 -5.78 1.76
CA ASN A 5 1.87 -4.87 0.69
C ASN A 5 0.62 -4.19 0.14
N TYR A 6 0.61 -2.86 0.18
CA TYR A 6 -0.34 -2.07 -0.57
C TYR A 6 0.27 -1.73 -1.92
N VAL A 7 -0.39 -2.12 -3.01
CA VAL A 7 0.19 -2.04 -4.35
C VAL A 7 -0.70 -1.22 -5.29
N TRP A 8 -0.07 -0.59 -6.27
CA TRP A 8 -0.74 -0.09 -7.46
C TRP A 8 -0.45 -1.08 -8.58
N ASP A 9 -1.49 -1.76 -9.07
CA ASP A 9 -1.35 -2.87 -9.99
C ASP A 9 -1.82 -2.49 -11.40
N ASN A 10 -1.06 -2.86 -12.43
CA ASN A 10 -1.41 -2.48 -13.81
C ASN A 10 -2.62 -3.22 -14.39
N ARG A 11 -3.12 -4.29 -13.73
CA ARG A 11 -4.11 -5.22 -14.29
C ARG A 11 -5.23 -5.60 -13.31
N GLN A 12 -4.90 -5.85 -12.05
CA GLN A 12 -5.86 -6.35 -11.07
C GLN A 12 -6.80 -5.25 -10.58
N PRO A 13 -8.12 -5.51 -10.42
CA PRO A 13 -9.06 -4.52 -9.92
C PRO A 13 -8.71 -4.00 -8.51
N VAL A 14 -9.04 -2.74 -8.23
CA VAL A 14 -8.95 -2.18 -6.87
C VAL A 14 -9.76 -3.01 -5.87
N GLY A 15 -9.21 -3.23 -4.69
CA GLY A 15 -9.80 -4.06 -3.63
C GLY A 15 -9.49 -5.55 -3.77
N THR A 16 -8.76 -5.95 -4.82
CA THR A 16 -8.26 -7.32 -4.95
C THR A 16 -7.25 -7.61 -3.84
N GLU A 17 -7.39 -8.78 -3.23
CA GLU A 17 -6.49 -9.28 -2.19
C GLU A 17 -5.92 -10.63 -2.62
N LEU A 18 -4.60 -10.73 -2.65
CA LEU A 18 -3.90 -11.91 -3.15
C LEU A 18 -2.79 -12.29 -2.19
N ALA A 19 -2.73 -13.57 -1.83
CA ALA A 19 -1.49 -14.13 -1.32
C ALA A 19 -0.44 -14.10 -2.43
N ASN A 20 0.81 -13.80 -2.09
CA ASN A 20 1.90 -13.90 -3.04
C ASN A 20 1.99 -15.33 -3.58
N ALA A 21 2.26 -15.48 -4.88
CA ALA A 21 2.26 -16.76 -5.58
C ALA A 21 3.24 -17.80 -4.99
N TYR A 22 4.21 -17.33 -4.20
CA TYR A 22 5.27 -18.14 -3.61
C TYR A 22 5.12 -18.36 -2.10
N THR A 23 4.23 -17.63 -1.42
CA THR A 23 3.95 -17.80 0.03
C THR A 23 2.67 -17.09 0.47
N ASP A 24 1.92 -17.73 1.37
CA ASP A 24 0.80 -17.17 2.13
C ASP A 24 1.22 -16.14 3.19
N ARG A 25 2.53 -15.99 3.45
CA ARG A 25 3.07 -15.02 4.41
C ARG A 25 3.10 -13.58 3.88
N VAL A 26 2.84 -13.39 2.60
CA VAL A 26 2.78 -12.06 1.99
C VAL A 26 1.41 -11.85 1.39
N MET A 27 0.71 -10.84 1.87
CA MET A 27 -0.59 -10.42 1.34
C MET A 27 -0.43 -9.13 0.57
N MET A 28 -0.95 -9.09 -0.65
CA MET A 28 -1.03 -7.91 -1.49
C MET A 28 -2.47 -7.40 -1.53
N VAL A 29 -2.65 -6.11 -1.32
CA VAL A 29 -3.94 -5.41 -1.43
C VAL A 29 -3.81 -4.33 -2.49
N VAL A 30 -4.59 -4.44 -3.56
CA VAL A 30 -4.58 -3.49 -4.68
C VAL A 30 -5.34 -2.23 -4.29
N LEU A 31 -4.65 -1.11 -4.13
CA LEU A 31 -5.26 0.19 -3.80
C LEU A 31 -5.63 0.99 -5.05
N ARG A 32 -4.84 0.87 -6.12
CA ARG A 32 -5.08 1.52 -7.41
C ARG A 32 -4.79 0.57 -8.54
N SER A 33 -5.43 0.82 -9.69
CA SER A 33 -5.17 0.03 -10.89
C SER A 33 -5.09 0.88 -12.15
N GLY A 34 -4.23 0.45 -13.08
CA GLY A 34 -4.01 1.12 -14.36
C GLY A 34 -3.21 2.42 -14.22
N ALA A 35 -3.23 3.22 -15.30
CA ALA A 35 -2.39 4.40 -15.44
C ALA A 35 -3.14 5.74 -15.26
N ASP A 36 -4.42 5.70 -14.85
CA ASP A 36 -5.30 6.88 -14.85
C ASP A 36 -4.82 8.00 -13.91
N ASP A 37 -4.09 7.64 -12.85
CA ASP A 37 -3.52 8.58 -11.88
C ASP A 37 -2.03 8.88 -12.12
N ALA A 38 -1.45 8.40 -13.22
CA ALA A 38 -0.03 8.63 -13.52
C ALA A 38 0.29 10.13 -13.61
N GLY A 39 1.41 10.53 -13.00
CA GLY A 39 1.87 11.93 -12.98
C GLY A 39 1.09 12.85 -12.01
N ARG A 40 0.22 12.29 -11.16
CA ARG A 40 -0.54 13.05 -10.15
C ARG A 40 -0.13 12.67 -8.74
N TRP A 41 -0.22 13.63 -7.82
CA TRP A 41 -0.24 13.33 -6.40
C TRP A 41 -1.57 12.70 -6.03
N VAL A 42 -1.52 11.59 -5.31
CA VAL A 42 -2.70 10.94 -4.75
C VAL A 42 -2.46 10.65 -3.29
N TRP A 43 -3.54 10.67 -2.51
CA TRP A 43 -3.51 10.43 -1.08
C TRP A 43 -4.02 9.03 -0.78
N GLU A 44 -3.30 8.30 0.07
CA GLU A 44 -3.71 7.01 0.60
C GLU A 44 -3.81 7.06 2.12
N ARG A 45 -4.88 6.45 2.67
CA ARG A 45 -5.07 6.26 4.11
C ARG A 45 -5.58 4.87 4.36
N ARG A 46 -4.87 4.13 5.23
CA ARG A 46 -5.24 2.77 5.62
C ARG A 46 -5.26 2.62 7.13
N ASN A 47 -6.17 1.78 7.61
CA ASN A 47 -6.12 1.30 8.97
C ASN A 47 -5.29 0.01 9.02
N VAL A 48 -3.96 0.18 9.10
CA VAL A 48 -3.01 -0.93 9.02
C VAL A 48 -3.27 -1.99 10.09
N GLY A 49 -3.67 -1.62 11.31
CA GLY A 49 -3.96 -2.58 12.37
C GLY A 49 -5.19 -3.45 12.06
N GLU A 50 -6.24 -2.86 11.48
CA GLU A 50 -7.43 -3.61 11.06
C GLU A 50 -7.15 -4.52 9.87
N ASP A 51 -6.36 -4.05 8.89
CA ASP A 51 -5.95 -4.86 7.76
C ASP A 51 -5.05 -6.03 8.21
N VAL A 52 -4.11 -5.81 9.12
CA VAL A 52 -3.26 -6.88 9.69
C VAL A 52 -4.09 -7.91 10.48
N ALA A 53 -5.02 -7.45 11.31
CA ALA A 53 -5.88 -8.34 12.10
C ALA A 53 -6.76 -9.23 11.20
N ARG A 54 -7.26 -8.66 10.10
CA ARG A 54 -8.13 -9.32 9.12
C ARG A 54 -7.38 -10.30 8.22
N LEU A 55 -6.17 -9.95 7.79
CA LEU A 55 -5.40 -10.73 6.79
C LEU A 55 -4.46 -11.77 7.42
N PHE A 56 -4.06 -11.58 8.68
CA PHE A 56 -3.17 -12.51 9.38
C PHE A 56 -3.80 -12.99 10.68
N SER A 57 -3.66 -12.23 11.77
CA SER A 57 -4.22 -12.59 13.08
C SER A 57 -4.40 -11.35 13.96
N ALA A 58 -5.38 -11.38 14.85
CA ALA A 58 -5.74 -10.25 15.71
C ALA A 58 -4.62 -9.80 16.69
N GLY A 59 -3.64 -10.66 16.98
CA GLY A 59 -2.51 -10.34 17.85
C GLY A 59 -1.26 -9.83 17.12
N ALA A 60 -1.26 -9.80 15.78
CA ALA A 60 -0.13 -9.35 15.01
C ALA A 60 0.00 -7.82 15.05
N LEU A 61 1.25 -7.34 15.20
CA LEU A 61 1.57 -5.92 15.26
C LEU A 61 2.52 -5.54 14.11
N PRO A 62 2.28 -4.43 13.39
CA PRO A 62 3.25 -3.90 12.44
C PRO A 62 4.51 -3.43 13.18
N VAL A 63 5.68 -3.88 12.75
CA VAL A 63 6.98 -3.52 13.37
C VAL A 63 7.90 -2.72 12.44
N GLN A 64 7.59 -2.68 11.15
CA GLN A 64 8.38 -2.00 10.13
C GLN A 64 7.48 -1.49 9.01
N LEU A 65 7.86 -0.36 8.42
CA LEU A 65 7.30 0.18 7.19
C LEU A 65 8.40 0.28 6.14
N ALA A 66 8.09 -0.21 4.93
CA ALA A 66 8.90 0.00 3.74
C ALA A 66 8.03 0.68 2.68
N ILE A 67 8.64 1.58 1.92
CA ILE A 67 8.02 2.25 0.78
C ILE A 67 8.95 2.04 -0.39
N THR A 68 8.42 1.43 -1.45
CA THR A 68 9.20 1.02 -2.61
C THR A 68 8.49 1.46 -3.87
N ALA A 69 9.26 1.97 -4.83
CA ALA A 69 8.84 2.00 -6.22
C ALA A 69 9.57 0.85 -6.90
N ASP A 70 8.83 -0.16 -7.31
CA ASP A 70 9.39 -1.29 -8.04
C ASP A 70 8.99 -1.17 -9.52
N THR A 71 9.95 -1.42 -10.40
CA THR A 71 9.71 -1.59 -11.82
C THR A 71 9.62 -3.08 -12.04
N ASP A 72 8.43 -3.60 -12.30
CA ASP A 72 8.15 -5.01 -12.48
C ASP A 72 8.85 -5.56 -13.74
N ASN A 73 10.17 -5.80 -13.68
CA ASN A 73 11.00 -6.63 -14.57
C ASN A 73 10.75 -6.56 -16.10
N THR A 74 10.14 -5.50 -16.63
CA THR A 74 9.88 -5.28 -18.06
C THR A 74 11.06 -4.63 -18.79
N GLY A 75 12.10 -4.21 -18.06
CA GLY A 75 13.19 -3.37 -18.59
C GLY A 75 12.83 -1.88 -18.66
N GLU A 76 11.68 -1.49 -18.09
CA GLU A 76 11.21 -0.11 -18.04
C GLU A 76 11.72 0.61 -16.77
N SER A 77 11.69 1.95 -16.80
CA SER A 77 12.06 2.77 -15.65
C SER A 77 10.83 3.46 -15.09
N ALA A 78 10.64 3.38 -13.77
CA ALA A 78 9.61 4.10 -13.05
C ALA A 78 10.27 5.10 -12.12
N ARG A 79 9.63 6.27 -12.00
CA ARG A 79 9.98 7.29 -11.01
C ARG A 79 8.74 7.56 -10.19
N ALA A 80 8.85 7.37 -8.88
CA ALA A 80 7.84 7.76 -7.92
C ALA A 80 8.39 8.83 -6.97
N ALA A 81 7.49 9.69 -6.50
CA ALA A 81 7.75 10.62 -5.41
C ALA A 81 6.79 10.30 -4.27
N PHE A 82 7.30 10.34 -3.04
CA PHE A 82 6.52 10.11 -1.83
C PHE A 82 6.75 11.31 -0.89
N ALA A 83 5.69 11.79 -0.27
CA ALA A 83 5.71 12.91 0.66
C ALA A 83 4.66 12.71 1.75
N ASP A 84 4.77 13.47 2.84
CA ASP A 84 3.75 13.58 3.90
C ASP A 84 3.30 12.23 4.49
N ILE A 85 4.29 11.37 4.82
CA ILE A 85 4.08 10.05 5.41
C ILE A 85 3.94 10.18 6.93
N HIS A 86 2.80 9.77 7.47
CA HIS A 86 2.51 9.85 8.90
C HIS A 86 1.78 8.60 9.41
N PHE A 87 2.19 8.14 10.60
CA PHE A 87 1.32 7.32 11.44
C PHE A 87 0.49 8.23 12.33
N VAL A 88 -0.82 8.04 12.31
CA VAL A 88 -1.77 8.80 13.13
C VAL A 88 -2.62 7.84 13.95
N ALA A 89 -3.11 8.31 15.11
CA ALA A 89 -4.11 7.57 15.88
C ALA A 89 -5.38 7.36 15.04
N ARG A 90 -6.13 6.30 15.33
CA ARG A 90 -7.30 5.89 14.52
C ARG A 90 -8.33 7.01 14.33
N ASP A 91 -8.54 7.78 15.39
CA ASP A 91 -9.47 8.90 15.52
C ASP A 91 -8.88 10.26 15.12
N ALA A 92 -7.57 10.32 14.85
CA ALA A 92 -6.94 11.55 14.38
C ALA A 92 -7.27 11.82 12.88
N ARG A 93 -7.43 13.10 12.56
CA ARG A 93 -7.56 13.58 11.19
C ARG A 93 -6.18 13.60 10.52
N CYS A 94 -6.11 13.18 9.26
CA CYS A 94 -4.95 13.47 8.42
C CYS A 94 -5.17 14.86 7.84
N ASN A 95 -4.39 15.86 8.26
CA ASN A 95 -4.47 17.22 7.72
C ASN A 95 -3.74 17.35 6.37
N SER A 96 -3.87 16.35 5.50
CA SER A 96 -3.09 16.25 4.25
C SER A 96 -3.59 17.12 3.10
N GLN A 97 -4.77 17.75 3.21
CA GLN A 97 -5.33 18.54 2.12
C GLN A 97 -4.89 20.02 2.11
N GLN A 98 -3.80 20.39 2.78
CA GLN A 98 -3.37 21.81 2.91
C GLN A 98 -2.08 22.20 2.19
N THR A 99 -1.38 21.27 1.54
CA THR A 99 -0.16 21.59 0.79
C THR A 99 -0.46 21.69 -0.72
N HIS A 100 -0.38 22.93 -1.21
CA HIS A 100 -0.52 23.35 -2.61
C HIS A 100 0.73 23.04 -3.43
#